data_AF-A0A1F9DAP1-F1
#
_entry.id   AF-A0A1F9DAP1-F1
#
_cell.length_a   1.000
_cell.length_b   1.000
_cell.length_c   1.000
_cell.angle_alpha   90.00
_cell.angle_beta   90.00
_cell.angle_gamma   90.00
#
_symmetry.space_group_name_H-M   'P 1'
#
loop_
_entity.id
_entity.type
_entity.pdbx_description
1 polymer ?
#
loop_
_entity_poly.entity_id
_entity_poly.type
_entity_poly.pdbx_seq_one_letter_code
_entity_poly.pdbx_strand_id
1 'polypeptide(L)' 'MKIFAIGAKENGKQASSWTSQHGLTYPVSIDPKGEIYKKFGTGFVPYHVIIDREFRISLSQEDFEKDLLIKMIQDALRGP' A
#
# COMPACT_ATOMS: atom_id res chain seq x y z
N MET A 1 -1.88 -5.27 12.86
CA MET A 1 -1.92 -4.59 11.56
C MET A 1 -0.58 -4.80 10.86
N LYS A 2 -0.58 -5.08 9.56
CA LYS A 2 0.65 -5.10 8.75
C LYS A 2 0.51 -4.03 7.67
N ILE A 3 1.60 -3.32 7.39
CA ILE A 3 1.68 -2.28 6.37
C ILE A 3 2.78 -2.69 5.39
N PHE A 4 2.48 -2.60 4.10
CA PHE A 4 3.43 -2.86 3.03
C PHE A 4 3.39 -1.68 2.07
N ALA A 5 4.52 -1.02 1.86
CA ALA A 5 4.69 -0.16 0.69
C ALA A 5 5.21 -1.01 -0.47
N ILE A 6 4.65 -0.80 -1.66
CA ILE A 6 5.02 -1.54 -2.88
C ILE A 6 5.66 -0.56 -3.86
N GLY A 7 6.96 -0.72 -4.11
CA GLY A 7 7.68 0.02 -5.15
C GLY A 7 7.34 -0.54 -6.53
N ALA A 8 6.26 -0.04 -7.14
CA ALA A 8 5.78 -0.48 -8.44
C ALA A 8 6.81 -0.14 -9.55
N LYS A 9 7.33 -1.18 -10.21
CA LYS A 9 8.43 -1.10 -11.20
C LYS A 9 9.75 -0.58 -10.63
N GLU A 10 9.94 -0.65 -9.31
CA GLU A 10 11.17 -0.25 -8.65
C GLU A 10 12.07 -1.45 -8.31
N ASN A 11 13.38 -1.19 -8.18
CA ASN A 11 14.35 -2.15 -7.68
C ASN A 11 14.78 -1.87 -6.23
N GLY A 12 15.62 -2.75 -5.67
CA GLY A 12 16.02 -2.67 -4.26
C GLY A 12 16.77 -1.39 -3.88
N LYS A 13 17.54 -0.81 -4.82
CA LYS A 13 18.26 0.45 -4.57
C LYS A 13 17.30 1.63 -4.47
N GLN A 14 16.31 1.70 -5.36
CA GLN A 14 15.27 2.73 -5.33
C GLN A 14 14.43 2.64 -4.05
N ALA A 15 13.95 1.44 -3.71
CA ALA A 15 13.18 1.22 -2.48
C ALA A 15 13.97 1.59 -1.21
N SER A 16 15.27 1.23 -1.15
CA SER A 16 16.14 1.58 0.00
C SER A 16 16.39 3.08 0.10
N SER A 17 16.58 3.74 -1.05
CA SER A 17 16.73 5.20 -1.11
C SER A 17 15.47 5.91 -0.62
N TRP A 18 14.29 5.49 -1.08
CA TRP A 18 13.00 6.04 -0.66
C TRP A 18 12.77 5.86 0.84
N THR A 19 13.01 4.65 1.35
CA THR A 19 12.90 4.33 2.78
C THR A 19 13.75 5.27 3.63
N SER A 20 15.00 5.51 3.21
CA SER A 20 15.95 6.37 3.95
C SER A 20 15.59 7.85 3.85
N GLN A 21 15.21 8.33 2.67
CA GLN A 21 14.85 9.73 2.42
C GLN A 21 13.62 10.17 3.22
N HIS A 22 12.64 9.28 3.38
CA HIS A 22 11.38 9.59 4.06
C HIS A 22 11.29 9.03 5.48
N GLY A 23 12.36 8.42 6.00
CA GLY A 23 12.40 7.89 7.36
C GLY A 23 11.30 6.85 7.64
N LEU A 24 10.98 6.01 6.64
CA LEU A 24 9.88 5.05 6.76
C LEU A 24 10.22 3.98 7.81
N THR A 25 9.27 3.70 8.71
CA THR A 25 9.41 2.69 9.76
C THR A 25 8.80 1.34 9.38
N TYR A 26 8.23 1.24 8.17
CA TYR A 26 7.65 0.02 7.60
C TYR A 26 8.39 -0.37 6.32
N PRO A 27 8.40 -1.67 5.96
CA PRO A 27 9.15 -2.13 4.80
C PRO A 27 8.55 -1.63 3.48
N VAL A 28 9.44 -1.32 2.53
CA VAL A 28 9.13 -1.12 1.12
C VAL A 28 9.54 -2.37 0.35
N SER A 29 8.56 -3.14 -0.12
CA SER A 29 8.77 -4.29 -1.00
C SER A 29 8.91 -3.85 -2.45
N ILE A 30 9.78 -4.50 -3.20
CA ILE A 30 9.98 -4.21 -4.63
C ILE A 30 8.99 -4.99 -5.48
N ASP A 31 8.48 -4.35 -6.53
CA ASP A 31 7.65 -5.00 -7.56
C ASP A 31 8.20 -4.64 -8.95
N PRO A 32 9.40 -5.12 -9.31
CA PRO A 32 10.13 -4.65 -10.51
C PRO A 32 9.38 -4.92 -11.82
N LYS A 33 8.51 -5.93 -11.84
CA LYS A 33 7.67 -6.27 -13.00
C LYS A 33 6.27 -5.65 -12.94
N GLY A 34 5.89 -5.02 -11.83
CA GLY A 34 4.55 -4.48 -11.62
C GLY A 34 3.48 -5.57 -11.44
N GLU A 35 3.85 -6.81 -11.10
CA GLU A 35 2.92 -7.94 -11.01
C GLU A 35 1.99 -7.84 -9.80
N ILE A 36 2.47 -7.27 -8.70
CA ILE A 36 1.62 -6.98 -7.53
C ILE A 36 0.70 -5.82 -7.90
N TYR A 37 1.26 -4.72 -8.41
CA TYR A 37 0.47 -3.55 -8.76
C TYR A 37 -0.61 -3.86 -9.81
N LYS A 38 -0.32 -4.70 -10.81
CA LYS A 38 -1.31 -5.14 -11.81
C LYS A 38 -2.53 -5.86 -11.22
N LYS A 39 -2.40 -6.51 -10.06
CA LYS A 39 -3.52 -7.21 -9.40
C LYS A 39 -4.43 -6.28 -8.60
N PHE A 40 -3.91 -5.14 -8.18
CA PHE A 40 -4.55 -4.29 -7.17
C PHE A 40 -4.86 -2.88 -7.67
N GLY A 41 -4.00 -2.31 -8.53
CA GLY A 41 -4.10 -0.96 -9.04
C GLY A 41 -4.67 -0.86 -10.45
N THR A 42 -4.75 0.37 -10.93
CA THR A 42 -5.40 0.77 -12.19
C THR A 42 -4.42 1.22 -13.28
N GLY A 43 -3.15 1.44 -12.92
CA GLY A 43 -2.14 2.03 -13.82
C GLY A 43 -1.58 3.36 -13.32
N PHE A 44 -2.26 4.00 -12.36
CA PHE A 44 -1.87 5.28 -11.77
C PHE A 44 -1.48 5.15 -10.29
N VAL A 45 -0.33 5.74 -9.95
CA VAL A 45 0.15 5.88 -8.57
C VAL A 45 -0.02 7.34 -8.11
N PRO A 46 -0.28 7.63 -6.82
CA PRO A 46 -0.36 6.67 -5.70
C PRO A 46 -1.65 5.84 -5.71
N TYR A 47 -1.58 4.64 -5.12
CA TYR A 47 -2.71 3.72 -5.01
C TYR A 47 -2.72 3.05 -3.64
N HIS A 48 -3.89 2.93 -3.02
CA HIS A 48 -4.08 2.40 -1.69
C HIS A 48 -5.05 1.23 -1.68
N VAL A 49 -4.67 0.16 -0.99
CA VAL A 49 -5.52 -1.00 -0.74
C VAL A 49 -5.56 -1.30 0.75
N ILE A 50 -6.76 -1.52 1.28
CA ILE A 50 -6.98 -2.02 2.63
C ILE A 50 -7.65 -3.38 2.53
N ILE A 51 -7.03 -4.35 3.20
CA ILE A 51 -7.54 -5.72 3.30
C ILE A 51 -7.95 -5.93 4.77
N ASP A 52 -9.19 -6.35 5.00
CA ASP A 52 -9.73 -6.62 6.32
C ASP A 52 -9.27 -7.98 6.89
N ARG A 53 -9.77 -8.33 8.08
CA ARG A 53 -9.40 -9.56 8.79
C ARG A 53 -9.97 -10.82 8.13
N GLU A 54 -11.00 -10.65 7.33
CA GLU A 54 -11.68 -11.68 6.53
C GLU A 54 -11.04 -11.82 5.14
N PHE A 55 -9.91 -11.16 4.90
CA PHE A 55 -9.17 -11.13 3.64
C PHE A 55 -9.96 -10.53 2.46
N ARG A 56 -10.90 -9.62 2.74
CA ARG A 56 -11.63 -8.86 1.72
C ARG A 56 -11.00 -7.49 1.53
N ILE A 57 -11.09 -6.99 0.30
CA ILE A 57 -10.66 -5.63 -0.02
C ILE A 57 -11.75 -4.67 0.46
N SER A 58 -11.49 -3.96 1.55
CA SER A 58 -12.42 -2.96 2.11
C SER A 58 -12.24 -1.59 1.47
N LEU A 59 -11.05 -1.30 0.92
CA LEU A 59 -10.76 -0.10 0.14
C LEU A 59 -9.80 -0.43 -1.01
N SER A 60 -10.04 0.14 -2.18
CA SER A 60 -9.14 0.11 -3.35
C SER A 60 -9.30 1.43 -4.10
N GLN A 61 -8.32 2.33 -3.99
CA GLN A 61 -8.44 3.67 -4.58
C GLN A 61 -7.12 4.24 -5.07
N GLU A 62 -7.22 5.11 -6.06
CA GLU A 62 -6.20 6.09 -6.40
C GLU A 62 -6.19 7.23 -5.38
N ASP A 63 -5.15 8.06 -5.43
CA ASP A 63 -4.98 9.26 -4.61
C ASP A 63 -4.92 9.05 -3.09
N PHE A 64 -4.31 10.01 -2.40
CA PHE A 64 -4.18 9.97 -0.95
C PHE A 64 -5.29 10.77 -0.28
N GLU A 65 -6.33 10.08 0.18
CA GLU A 65 -7.39 10.65 1.03
C GLU A 65 -7.20 10.25 2.49
N LYS A 66 -6.52 11.10 3.26
CA LYS A 66 -6.11 10.81 4.64
C LYS A 66 -7.27 10.35 5.54
N ASP A 67 -8.36 11.11 5.59
CA ASP A 67 -9.45 10.87 6.53
C ASP A 67 -10.21 9.59 6.19
N LEU A 68 -10.39 9.32 4.90
CA LEU A 68 -10.97 8.07 4.41
C LEU A 68 -10.08 6.87 4.75
N LEU A 69 -8.76 6.96 4.52
CA LEU A 69 -7.82 5.90 4.86
C LEU A 69 -7.83 5.59 6.36
N ILE A 70 -7.80 6.61 7.22
CA ILE A 70 -7.85 6.42 8.68
C ILE A 70 -9.14 5.69 9.08
N LYS A 71 -10.29 6.14 8.56
CA LYS A 71 -11.59 5.51 8.82
C LYS A 71 -11.58 4.04 8.41
N MET A 72 -11.16 3.74 7.19
CA MET A 72 -11.17 2.37 6.67
C MET A 72 -10.19 1.44 7.39
N ILE A 73 -9.04 1.95 7.84
CA ILE A 73 -8.11 1.21 8.70
C ILE A 73 -8.79 0.87 10.04
N GLN A 74 -9.45 1.84 10.67
CA GLN A 74 -10.15 1.62 11.94
C GLN A 74 -11.26 0.59 11.80
N ASP A 75 -12.04 0.66 10.72
CA ASP A 75 -13.12 -0.30 10.45
C ASP A 75 -12.56 -1.71 10.21
N ALA A 76 -11.50 -1.85 9.41
CA ALA A 76 -10.81 -3.14 9.19
C ALA A 76 -10.19 -3.72 10.48
N LEU A 77 -9.85 -2.88 11.46
CA LEU A 77 -9.32 -3.31 12.75
C LEU A 77 -10.41 -3.75 13.74
N ARG A 78 -11.65 -3.32 13.59
CA ARG A 78 -12.74 -3.67 14.52
C ARG A 78 -13.23 -5.11 14.33
N GLY A 79 -13.14 -5.65 13.11
CA GLY A 79 -13.73 -6.95 12.78
C GLY A 79 -15.28 -6.90 12.83
N PRO A 80 -15.98 -7.96 12.42
CA PRO A 80 -17.40 -8.11 12.68
C PRO A 80 -17.71 -8.18 14.18
#